data_AF-A0A9Y1BTT2-F1
#
_entry.id   AF-A0A9Y1BTT2-F1
#
_cell.length_a   1.000
_cell.length_b   1.000
_cell.length_c   1.000
_cell.angle_alpha   90.00
_cell.angle_beta   90.00
_cell.angle_gamma   90.00
#
_symmetry.space_group_name_H-M   'P 1'
#
loop_
_entity.id
_entity.type
_entity.pdbx_description
1 polymer ?
#
loop_
_entity_poly.entity_id
_entity_poly.type
_entity_poly.pdbx_seq_one_letter_code
_entity_poly.pdbx_strand_id
1 'polypeptide(L)'
;MFNNVFSINNYSIFISSSDYLEIKNNLLSYSKDYSMWFIKSDFSLFENNIVNFGQSYGIRLSSCNNNSIIRNVIFNNSKYGISVSLSNNNTILENVFVLNNNGSIQAYDDGLNNSWYSNLESVGNFWSDNNGSAFHLIDGESGSIDIFANYSDYDKDSIPDYYELEVGLDITINDANDDLDGDGLSNFEEFTLGTFPNNPDSDDDGLIDSVEVDLTTDPMFNDTDNDDLIDGLEIQYGCDPFSNDTDMIYFLRSLSNLVFQEKNKDRELLVS
;
A
#
# COMPACT_ATOMS: atom_id res chain seq x y z
N MET A 1 27.36 -8.46 -13.74
CA MET A 1 26.86 -9.84 -13.58
C MET A 1 25.35 -9.82 -13.70
N PHE A 2 24.81 -10.56 -14.67
CA PHE A 2 23.40 -10.45 -15.07
C PHE A 2 22.76 -11.83 -15.23
N ASN A 3 21.53 -12.01 -14.74
CA ASN A 3 20.68 -13.18 -14.98
C ASN A 3 21.29 -14.53 -14.50
N ASN A 4 21.91 -14.54 -13.32
CA ASN A 4 22.52 -15.75 -12.76
C ASN A 4 21.69 -16.31 -11.60
N VAL A 5 21.80 -17.62 -11.38
CA VAL A 5 21.19 -18.32 -10.24
C VAL A 5 22.31 -18.94 -9.39
N PHE A 6 22.36 -18.58 -8.11
CA PHE A 6 23.31 -19.09 -7.13
C PHE A 6 22.55 -19.80 -6.01
N SER A 7 22.93 -21.05 -5.71
CA SER A 7 22.28 -21.85 -4.66
C SER A 7 23.28 -22.72 -3.91
N ILE A 8 23.12 -22.82 -2.58
CA ILE A 8 23.91 -23.70 -1.69
C ILE A 8 25.42 -23.36 -1.70
N ASN A 9 25.76 -22.08 -1.78
CA ASN A 9 27.15 -21.61 -1.74
C ASN A 9 27.56 -21.14 -0.34
N ASN A 10 28.86 -21.11 -0.04
CA ASN A 10 29.35 -20.41 1.16
C ASN A 10 29.12 -18.89 1.00
N TYR A 11 29.61 -18.36 -0.11
CA TYR A 11 29.33 -17.01 -0.59
C TYR A 11 28.75 -17.13 -2.00
N SER A 12 27.60 -16.52 -2.26
CA SER A 12 27.05 -16.52 -3.62
C SER A 12 27.77 -15.49 -4.49
N ILE A 13 27.95 -14.26 -3.99
CA ILE A 13 28.79 -13.24 -4.61
C ILE A 13 29.68 -12.60 -3.54
N PHE A 14 30.99 -12.63 -3.76
CA PHE A 14 31.98 -11.91 -2.96
C PHE A 14 32.91 -11.11 -3.88
N ILE A 15 32.95 -9.78 -3.69
CA ILE A 15 33.81 -8.88 -4.47
C ILE A 15 34.52 -7.91 -3.52
N SER A 16 35.79 -7.62 -3.83
CA SER A 16 36.60 -6.70 -3.04
C SER A 16 37.44 -5.82 -3.96
N SER A 17 37.60 -4.55 -3.59
CA SER A 17 38.47 -3.58 -4.26
C SER A 17 38.17 -3.45 -5.76
N SER A 18 36.88 -3.38 -6.12
CA SER A 18 36.43 -3.29 -7.50
C SER A 18 35.25 -2.33 -7.61
N ASP A 19 35.41 -1.30 -8.45
CA ASP A 19 34.41 -0.25 -8.61
C ASP A 19 33.60 -0.45 -9.90
N TYR A 20 32.52 0.32 -10.06
CA TYR A 20 31.69 0.35 -11.27
C TYR A 20 31.08 -1.01 -11.63
N LEU A 21 30.69 -1.78 -10.62
CA LEU A 21 30.06 -3.08 -10.80
C LEU A 21 28.58 -2.88 -11.14
N GLU A 22 28.09 -3.68 -12.07
CA GLU A 22 26.65 -3.82 -12.30
C GLU A 22 26.23 -5.24 -11.96
N ILE A 23 25.45 -5.41 -10.89
CA ILE A 23 24.91 -6.69 -10.44
C ILE A 23 23.39 -6.61 -10.56
N LYS A 24 22.83 -7.21 -11.63
CA LYS A 24 21.40 -7.09 -11.90
C LYS A 24 20.71 -8.41 -12.17
N ASN A 25 19.44 -8.51 -11.78
CA ASN A 25 18.56 -9.64 -12.14
C ASN A 25 19.11 -11.02 -11.73
N ASN A 26 19.83 -11.10 -10.60
CA ASN A 26 20.35 -12.38 -10.12
C ASN A 26 19.44 -12.95 -9.02
N LEU A 27 19.33 -14.28 -8.94
CA LEU A 27 18.69 -15.02 -7.85
C LEU A 27 19.76 -15.70 -6.99
N LEU A 28 19.83 -15.34 -5.71
CA LEU A 28 20.79 -15.86 -4.76
C LEU A 28 20.04 -16.46 -3.57
N SER A 29 20.16 -17.76 -3.38
CA SER A 29 19.38 -18.51 -2.39
C SER A 29 20.26 -19.42 -1.54
N TYR A 30 19.90 -19.59 -0.27
CA TYR A 30 20.49 -20.62 0.61
C TYR A 30 22.01 -20.50 0.79
N SER A 31 22.54 -19.28 0.82
CA SER A 31 23.97 -19.05 1.12
C SER A 31 24.27 -19.42 2.58
N LYS A 32 25.36 -20.15 2.85
CA LYS A 32 25.76 -20.57 4.21
C LYS A 32 26.42 -19.48 5.02
N ASP A 33 27.04 -18.50 4.37
CA ASP A 33 27.50 -17.27 5.00
C ASP A 33 26.72 -16.10 4.38
N TYR A 34 27.39 -15.24 3.60
CA TYR A 34 26.81 -14.03 3.01
C TYR A 34 26.29 -14.33 1.60
N SER A 35 25.10 -13.83 1.27
CA SER A 35 24.61 -13.94 -0.11
C SER A 35 25.38 -13.00 -1.05
N MET A 36 25.43 -11.72 -0.70
CA MET A 36 26.28 -10.75 -1.37
C MET A 36 27.16 -10.01 -0.36
N TRP A 37 28.46 -9.98 -0.61
CA TRP A 37 29.39 -9.20 0.22
C TRP A 37 30.40 -8.43 -0.63
N PHE A 38 30.42 -7.12 -0.41
CA PHE A 38 31.28 -6.15 -1.08
C PHE A 38 32.18 -5.45 -0.07
N ILE A 39 33.46 -5.32 -0.42
CA ILE A 39 34.45 -4.61 0.39
C ILE A 39 35.16 -3.58 -0.49
N LYS A 40 35.23 -2.32 -0.05
CA LYS A 40 35.95 -1.24 -0.76
C LYS A 40 35.63 -1.21 -2.26
N SER A 41 34.34 -1.23 -2.58
CA SER A 41 33.82 -1.34 -3.94
C SER A 41 32.81 -0.21 -4.13
N ASP A 42 33.19 0.79 -4.91
CA ASP A 42 32.48 2.06 -5.01
C ASP A 42 31.76 2.18 -6.37
N PHE A 43 30.84 3.15 -6.48
CA PHE A 43 30.17 3.51 -7.74
C PHE A 43 29.46 2.34 -8.45
N SER A 44 28.96 1.38 -7.68
CA SER A 44 28.34 0.15 -8.19
C SER A 44 26.82 0.18 -8.06
N LEU A 45 26.16 -0.58 -8.93
CA LEU A 45 24.70 -0.71 -9.01
C LEU A 45 24.27 -2.15 -8.75
N PHE A 46 23.38 -2.31 -7.76
CA PHE A 46 22.72 -3.55 -7.38
C PHE A 46 21.23 -3.40 -7.65
N GLU A 47 20.74 -3.99 -8.74
CA GLU A 47 19.38 -3.72 -9.22
C GLU A 47 18.58 -5.00 -9.47
N ASN A 48 17.33 -5.08 -9.03
CA ASN A 48 16.41 -6.18 -9.35
C ASN A 48 16.94 -7.58 -8.98
N ASN A 49 17.78 -7.70 -7.96
CA ASN A 49 18.24 -9.01 -7.49
C ASN A 49 17.27 -9.58 -6.45
N ILE A 50 17.13 -10.90 -6.43
CA ILE A 50 16.40 -11.64 -5.40
C ILE A 50 17.42 -12.32 -4.50
N VAL A 51 17.41 -11.99 -3.21
CA VAL A 51 18.38 -12.49 -2.23
C VAL A 51 17.67 -13.08 -1.02
N ASN A 52 17.69 -14.41 -0.89
CA ASN A 52 16.88 -15.07 0.11
C ASN A 52 17.52 -16.26 0.83
N PHE A 53 16.93 -16.59 1.98
CA PHE A 53 17.26 -17.78 2.77
C PHE A 53 18.75 -17.91 3.12
N GLY A 54 19.47 -16.78 3.19
CA GLY A 54 20.87 -16.74 3.59
C GLY A 54 21.01 -16.98 5.09
N GLN A 55 22.07 -17.68 5.49
CA GLN A 55 22.42 -17.91 6.89
C GLN A 55 23.17 -16.73 7.53
N SER A 56 23.31 -15.60 6.81
CA SER A 56 23.85 -14.34 7.31
C SER A 56 23.08 -13.15 6.73
N TYR A 57 23.77 -12.07 6.34
CA TYR A 57 23.18 -10.89 5.70
C TYR A 57 22.82 -11.17 4.24
N GLY A 58 21.78 -10.50 3.73
CA GLY A 58 21.44 -10.53 2.31
C GLY A 58 22.49 -9.83 1.45
N ILE A 59 22.55 -8.49 1.53
CA ILE A 59 23.54 -7.65 0.87
C ILE A 59 24.36 -6.92 1.93
N ARG A 60 25.68 -7.11 1.91
CA ARG A 60 26.60 -6.43 2.83
C ARG A 60 27.59 -5.55 2.09
N LEU A 61 27.60 -4.28 2.44
CA LEU A 61 28.61 -3.29 2.07
C LEU A 61 29.57 -3.07 3.24
N SER A 62 30.87 -3.09 2.96
CA SER A 62 31.92 -2.82 3.95
C SER A 62 32.94 -1.84 3.38
N SER A 63 32.96 -0.62 3.91
CA SER A 63 33.76 0.48 3.36
C SER A 63 33.50 0.76 1.87
N CYS A 64 32.24 0.70 1.44
CA CYS A 64 31.82 0.92 0.06
C CYS A 64 31.03 2.23 -0.02
N ASN A 65 31.35 3.10 -0.98
CA ASN A 65 30.76 4.43 -1.10
C ASN A 65 30.13 4.67 -2.47
N ASN A 66 29.16 5.57 -2.51
CA ASN A 66 28.53 6.03 -3.76
C ASN A 66 27.89 4.90 -4.58
N ASN A 67 27.35 3.87 -3.91
CA ASN A 67 26.65 2.77 -4.57
C ASN A 67 25.14 2.98 -4.58
N SER A 68 24.46 2.31 -5.50
CA SER A 68 23.01 2.30 -5.60
C SER A 68 22.49 0.88 -5.43
N ILE A 69 21.62 0.65 -4.44
CA ILE A 69 20.93 -0.61 -4.20
C ILE A 69 19.43 -0.34 -4.43
N ILE A 70 18.90 -0.78 -5.56
CA ILE A 70 17.58 -0.36 -6.04
C ILE A 70 16.73 -1.57 -6.43
N ARG A 71 15.45 -1.60 -6.02
CA ARG A 71 14.48 -2.61 -6.45
C ARG A 71 14.88 -4.07 -6.21
N ASN A 72 15.67 -4.34 -5.18
CA ASN A 72 16.01 -5.72 -4.82
C ASN A 72 14.96 -6.32 -3.90
N VAL A 73 14.72 -7.63 -4.00
CA VAL A 73 13.81 -8.36 -3.10
C VAL A 73 14.65 -9.23 -2.17
N ILE A 74 14.65 -8.91 -0.88
CA ILE A 74 15.59 -9.44 0.10
C ILE A 74 14.83 -10.02 1.28
N PHE A 75 14.89 -11.33 1.48
CA PHE A 75 14.02 -11.96 2.47
C PHE A 75 14.54 -13.22 3.15
N ASN A 76 14.04 -13.48 4.36
CA ASN A 76 14.37 -14.66 5.15
C ASN A 76 15.89 -14.89 5.33
N ASN A 77 16.67 -13.81 5.38
CA ASN A 77 18.07 -13.89 5.74
C ASN A 77 18.20 -13.90 7.28
N SER A 78 19.11 -14.70 7.84
CA SER A 78 19.20 -14.88 9.31
C SER A 78 19.69 -13.62 10.06
N LYS A 79 20.27 -12.65 9.34
CA LYS A 79 20.65 -11.31 9.80
C LYS A 79 19.93 -10.26 8.96
N TYR A 80 20.38 -9.00 8.99
CA TYR A 80 19.78 -7.93 8.19
C TYR A 80 19.73 -8.28 6.70
N GLY A 81 18.67 -7.85 6.02
CA GLY A 81 18.56 -7.91 4.57
C GLY A 81 19.67 -7.10 3.91
N ILE A 82 19.84 -5.84 4.33
CA ILE A 82 20.96 -4.98 3.91
C ILE A 82 21.76 -4.53 5.13
N SER A 83 23.08 -4.60 5.02
CA SER A 83 24.01 -4.06 6.01
C SER A 83 25.02 -3.14 5.34
N VAL A 84 25.01 -1.87 5.72
CA VAL A 84 25.88 -0.80 5.25
C VAL A 84 26.84 -0.45 6.37
N SER A 85 28.09 -0.95 6.30
CA SER A 85 29.08 -0.72 7.36
C SER A 85 30.27 0.09 6.87
N LEU A 86 30.63 1.14 7.60
CA LEU A 86 31.68 2.12 7.33
C LEU A 86 31.60 2.68 5.90
N SER A 87 30.40 2.80 5.37
CA SER A 87 30.07 2.99 3.95
C SER A 87 29.21 4.23 3.80
N ASN A 88 29.56 5.15 2.89
CA ASN A 88 28.95 6.48 2.85
C ASN A 88 28.35 6.83 1.49
N ASN A 89 27.42 7.79 1.47
CA ASN A 89 26.81 8.34 0.25
C ASN A 89 26.16 7.27 -0.65
N ASN A 90 25.66 6.17 -0.08
CA ASN A 90 24.96 5.15 -0.84
C ASN A 90 23.46 5.49 -0.94
N THR A 91 22.83 5.05 -2.03
CA THR A 91 21.38 5.20 -2.24
C THR A 91 20.73 3.82 -2.16
N ILE A 92 19.75 3.66 -1.29
CA ILE A 92 19.03 2.42 -1.04
C ILE A 92 17.54 2.72 -1.17
N LEU A 93 16.94 2.44 -2.33
CA LEU A 93 15.55 2.82 -2.63
C LEU A 93 14.78 1.68 -3.28
N GLU A 94 13.47 1.64 -3.08
CA GLU A 94 12.53 0.70 -3.71
C GLU A 94 12.85 -0.79 -3.44
N ASN A 95 13.68 -1.11 -2.45
CA ASN A 95 13.95 -2.50 -2.11
C ASN A 95 12.83 -3.06 -1.25
N VAL A 96 12.56 -4.35 -1.40
CA VAL A 96 11.59 -5.09 -0.60
C VAL A 96 12.34 -5.94 0.43
N PHE A 97 12.07 -5.71 1.70
CA PHE A 97 12.64 -6.45 2.82
C PHE A 97 11.59 -7.35 3.43
N VAL A 98 11.78 -8.68 3.49
CA VAL A 98 10.80 -9.58 4.10
C VAL A 98 11.42 -10.51 5.14
N LEU A 99 10.99 -10.43 6.40
CA LEU A 99 11.38 -11.36 7.48
C LEU A 99 12.90 -11.62 7.63
N ASN A 100 13.73 -10.63 7.28
CA ASN A 100 15.15 -10.72 7.59
C ASN A 100 15.36 -10.58 9.10
N ASN A 101 16.44 -11.15 9.63
CA ASN A 101 16.74 -11.14 11.05
C ASN A 101 15.56 -11.66 11.90
N ASN A 102 14.90 -12.73 11.42
CA ASN A 102 13.69 -13.31 12.01
C ASN A 102 12.52 -12.32 12.17
N GLY A 103 12.35 -11.39 11.22
CA GLY A 103 11.29 -10.37 11.29
C GLY A 103 11.57 -9.24 12.28
N SER A 104 12.78 -9.18 12.86
CA SER A 104 13.22 -8.03 13.65
C SER A 104 13.74 -6.92 12.72
N ILE A 105 14.69 -6.12 13.19
CA ILE A 105 15.35 -5.06 12.43
C ILE A 105 15.83 -5.61 11.08
N GLN A 106 15.34 -5.02 9.98
CA GLN A 106 15.54 -5.51 8.62
C GLN A 106 16.84 -5.01 7.98
N ALA A 107 17.35 -3.85 8.38
CA ALA A 107 18.54 -3.22 7.82
C ALA A 107 19.47 -2.65 8.90
N TYR A 108 20.76 -2.51 8.58
CA TYR A 108 21.74 -1.85 9.42
C TYR A 108 22.59 -0.87 8.62
N ASP A 109 22.87 0.29 9.22
CA ASP A 109 23.68 1.35 8.66
C ASP A 109 24.39 2.09 9.79
N ASP A 110 25.72 2.18 9.71
CA ASP A 110 26.56 2.98 10.60
C ASP A 110 27.33 4.08 9.85
N GLY A 111 27.00 4.25 8.58
CA GLY A 111 27.65 5.16 7.65
C GLY A 111 27.05 6.56 7.67
N LEU A 112 27.64 7.43 6.86
CA LEU A 112 27.22 8.82 6.73
C LEU A 112 26.58 9.06 5.36
N ASN A 113 25.52 9.88 5.35
CA ASN A 113 24.82 10.35 4.15
C ASN A 113 24.29 9.22 3.24
N ASN A 114 23.96 8.06 3.79
CA ASN A 114 23.24 7.04 3.04
C ASN A 114 21.75 7.44 2.97
N SER A 115 21.17 7.39 1.78
CA SER A 115 19.78 7.77 1.53
C SER A 115 18.93 6.51 1.41
N TRP A 116 17.97 6.38 2.34
CA TRP A 116 16.99 5.28 2.39
C TRP A 116 15.58 5.72 1.96
N TYR A 117 15.42 7.03 1.71
CA TYR A 117 14.20 7.67 1.26
C TYR A 117 14.55 8.86 0.37
N SER A 118 13.77 9.08 -0.68
CA SER A 118 13.87 10.21 -1.60
C SER A 118 12.70 11.17 -1.40
N ASN A 119 12.93 12.30 -0.74
CA ASN A 119 11.91 13.37 -0.59
C ASN A 119 11.45 13.96 -1.93
N LEU A 120 12.30 13.92 -2.96
CA LEU A 120 11.99 14.50 -4.26
C LEU A 120 10.99 13.63 -5.03
N GLU A 121 11.14 12.31 -4.93
CA GLU A 121 10.33 11.35 -5.67
C GLU A 121 9.22 10.77 -4.80
N SER A 122 9.24 11.03 -3.49
CA SER A 122 8.38 10.41 -2.48
C SER A 122 8.45 8.88 -2.54
N VAL A 123 9.68 8.36 -2.65
CA VAL A 123 9.95 6.92 -2.79
C VAL A 123 10.89 6.44 -1.69
N GLY A 124 10.49 5.37 -1.00
CA GLY A 124 11.24 4.70 0.07
C GLY A 124 11.53 3.22 -0.23
N ASN A 125 11.74 2.44 0.83
CA ASN A 125 11.84 0.98 0.75
C ASN A 125 10.56 0.33 1.29
N PHE A 126 10.28 -0.89 0.85
CA PHE A 126 9.18 -1.72 1.33
C PHE A 126 9.67 -2.68 2.40
N TRP A 127 8.92 -2.84 3.47
CA TRP A 127 9.29 -3.69 4.59
C TRP A 127 8.12 -4.62 4.90
N SER A 128 8.38 -5.92 5.10
CA SER A 128 7.31 -6.88 5.36
C SER A 128 6.78 -6.72 6.76
N ASP A 129 5.51 -6.41 6.80
CA ASP A 129 4.60 -6.75 7.86
C ASP A 129 4.51 -8.29 8.00
N ASN A 130 4.67 -8.79 9.23
CA ASN A 130 4.63 -10.22 9.50
C ASN A 130 3.17 -10.67 9.66
N ASN A 131 2.38 -10.69 8.57
CA ASN A 131 1.22 -11.57 8.28
C ASN A 131 0.14 -10.97 7.34
N GLY A 132 0.29 -9.76 6.79
CA GLY A 132 -0.59 -9.27 5.72
C GLY A 132 -0.14 -9.74 4.34
N SER A 133 -1.06 -9.74 3.37
CA SER A 133 -0.77 -10.05 1.97
C SER A 133 -0.40 -8.82 1.14
N ALA A 134 -0.31 -7.64 1.77
CA ALA A 134 -0.09 -6.35 1.11
C ALA A 134 1.33 -5.82 1.35
N PHE A 135 1.95 -5.25 0.32
CA PHE A 135 3.27 -4.61 0.42
C PHE A 135 3.06 -3.13 0.74
N HIS A 136 3.42 -2.68 1.95
CA HIS A 136 3.35 -1.27 2.32
C HIS A 136 4.69 -0.56 2.11
N LEU A 137 4.66 0.69 1.65
CA LEU A 137 5.81 1.60 1.67
C LEU A 137 5.99 2.10 3.11
N ILE A 138 7.17 1.87 3.71
CA ILE A 138 7.51 2.52 4.99
C ILE A 138 8.68 3.48 4.72
N ASP A 139 8.42 4.74 4.99
CA ASP A 139 9.41 5.79 5.01
C ASP A 139 10.31 5.59 6.24
N GLY A 140 11.54 5.12 6.02
CA GLY A 140 12.41 4.75 7.14
C GLY A 140 13.89 4.79 6.81
N GLU A 141 14.69 5.27 7.77
CA GLU A 141 16.14 5.12 7.76
C GLU A 141 16.52 3.66 7.99
N SER A 142 17.78 3.32 7.75
CA SER A 142 18.27 2.01 8.14
C SER A 142 18.07 1.76 9.63
N GLY A 143 17.54 0.57 9.95
CA GLY A 143 17.33 0.20 11.33
C GLY A 143 16.06 0.77 11.93
N SER A 144 15.25 1.50 11.13
CA SER A 144 13.84 1.73 11.47
C SER A 144 13.24 0.40 11.90
N ILE A 145 12.79 0.38 13.15
CA ILE A 145 11.91 -0.67 13.64
C ILE A 145 10.65 -0.55 12.79
N ASP A 146 10.13 -1.69 12.36
CA ASP A 146 8.82 -1.77 11.74
C ASP A 146 7.77 -1.25 12.74
N ILE A 147 7.42 0.03 12.62
CA ILE A 147 6.40 0.70 13.44
C ILE A 147 5.00 0.30 12.98
N PHE A 148 4.87 -0.40 11.85
CA PHE A 148 3.61 -0.86 11.27
C PHE A 148 3.57 -2.39 11.21
N ALA A 149 4.18 -3.06 12.18
CA ALA A 149 3.94 -4.47 12.37
C ALA A 149 2.41 -4.64 12.45
N ASN A 150 1.83 -5.52 11.65
CA ASN A 150 0.40 -5.83 11.69
C ASN A 150 -0.05 -5.89 13.17
N TYR A 151 -1.09 -5.14 13.55
CA TYR A 151 -1.52 -4.83 14.93
C TYR A 151 -0.80 -3.69 15.69
N SER A 152 0.00 -2.84 15.04
CA SER A 152 0.39 -1.56 15.65
C SER A 152 -0.82 -0.64 15.71
N ASP A 153 -1.00 -0.03 16.87
CA ASP A 153 -2.12 0.79 17.31
C ASP A 153 -1.51 1.74 18.35
N TYR A 154 -0.87 2.79 17.83
CA TYR A 154 0.08 3.63 18.56
C TYR A 154 -0.61 4.42 19.66
N ASP A 155 -1.77 4.95 19.33
CA ASP A 155 -2.63 5.78 20.17
C ASP A 155 -3.63 4.92 20.99
N LYS A 156 -3.83 3.64 20.61
CA LYS A 156 -4.58 2.58 21.31
C LYS A 156 -6.08 2.72 21.19
N ASP A 157 -6.56 3.08 20.01
CA ASP A 157 -7.99 3.23 19.72
C ASP A 157 -8.62 2.03 19.02
N SER A 158 -7.83 0.99 18.75
CA SER A 158 -8.23 -0.26 18.06
C SER A 158 -8.37 -0.13 16.54
N ILE A 159 -8.06 1.02 15.96
CA ILE A 159 -7.78 1.16 14.54
C ILE A 159 -6.27 0.93 14.33
N PRO A 160 -5.86 0.09 13.37
CA PRO A 160 -4.44 -0.10 13.12
C PRO A 160 -3.79 1.12 12.43
N ASP A 161 -2.57 1.49 12.87
CA ASP A 161 -1.79 2.60 12.32
C ASP A 161 -1.69 2.60 10.78
N TYR A 162 -1.65 1.42 10.16
CA TYR A 162 -1.56 1.31 8.70
C TYR A 162 -2.83 1.79 8.00
N TYR A 163 -3.99 1.50 8.58
CA TYR A 163 -5.29 1.90 8.04
C TYR A 163 -5.47 3.40 8.21
N GLU A 164 -5.15 3.92 9.40
CA GLU A 164 -5.22 5.35 9.68
C GLU A 164 -4.45 6.18 8.65
N LEU A 165 -3.22 5.77 8.31
CA LEU A 165 -2.43 6.47 7.28
C LEU A 165 -3.02 6.37 5.86
N GLU A 166 -3.68 5.27 5.53
CA GLU A 166 -4.30 5.06 4.22
C GLU A 166 -5.51 5.97 4.02
N VAL A 167 -6.34 6.09 5.06
CA VAL A 167 -7.57 6.90 5.03
C VAL A 167 -7.34 8.34 5.51
N GLY A 168 -6.15 8.66 6.03
CA GLY A 168 -5.76 10.02 6.42
C GLY A 168 -6.14 10.42 7.85
N LEU A 169 -6.35 9.44 8.74
CA LEU A 169 -6.50 9.61 10.19
C LEU A 169 -5.12 9.85 10.86
N ASP A 170 -5.15 10.25 12.13
CA ASP A 170 -3.94 10.64 12.87
C ASP A 170 -3.55 9.58 13.91
N ILE A 171 -2.51 8.80 13.54
CA ILE A 171 -1.89 7.74 14.36
C ILE A 171 -1.44 8.16 15.77
N THR A 172 -1.50 9.45 16.12
CA THR A 172 -1.06 9.96 17.42
C THR A 172 -2.21 10.32 18.36
N ILE A 173 -3.45 10.25 17.88
CA ILE A 173 -4.66 10.61 18.63
C ILE A 173 -5.70 9.51 18.52
N ASN A 174 -6.45 9.31 19.60
CA ASN A 174 -7.60 8.41 19.60
C ASN A 174 -8.78 9.11 18.96
N ASP A 175 -8.97 8.84 17.67
CA ASP A 175 -10.03 9.37 16.85
C ASP A 175 -11.03 8.28 16.37
N ALA A 176 -10.88 7.03 16.80
CA ALA A 176 -11.81 5.93 16.51
C ALA A 176 -13.31 6.23 16.67
N ASN A 177 -13.70 7.13 17.58
CA ASN A 177 -15.10 7.51 17.81
C ASN A 177 -15.49 8.85 17.16
N ASP A 178 -14.54 9.50 16.50
CA ASP A 178 -14.83 10.66 15.67
C ASP A 178 -15.43 10.19 14.33
N ASP A 179 -16.04 11.14 13.63
CA ASP A 179 -16.76 10.97 12.36
C ASP A 179 -16.12 11.98 11.41
N LEU A 180 -15.11 11.52 10.67
CA LEU A 180 -14.20 12.40 9.93
C LEU A 180 -14.88 13.07 8.74
N ASP A 181 -15.79 12.38 8.04
CA ASP A 181 -16.50 12.91 6.88
C ASP A 181 -17.92 13.44 7.17
N GLY A 182 -18.46 13.14 8.35
CA GLY A 182 -19.75 13.63 8.82
C GLY A 182 -20.95 12.86 8.27
N ASP A 183 -20.77 11.61 7.82
CA ASP A 183 -21.84 10.77 7.29
C ASP A 183 -22.70 10.15 8.40
N GLY A 184 -22.17 10.05 9.62
CA GLY A 184 -22.84 9.50 10.80
C GLY A 184 -22.32 8.14 11.29
N LEU A 185 -21.35 7.54 10.60
CA LEU A 185 -20.53 6.44 11.10
C LEU A 185 -19.26 6.99 11.78
N SER A 186 -18.76 6.28 12.78
CA SER A 186 -17.45 6.58 13.35
C SER A 186 -16.32 5.92 12.53
N ASN A 187 -15.12 6.50 12.59
CA ASN A 187 -13.92 5.97 11.92
C ASN A 187 -13.71 4.46 12.20
N PHE A 188 -14.03 4.00 13.41
CA PHE A 188 -13.92 2.59 13.78
C PHE A 188 -15.05 1.72 13.22
N GLU A 189 -16.27 2.25 13.14
CA GLU A 189 -17.38 1.56 12.47
C GLU A 189 -17.08 1.36 10.99
N GLU A 190 -16.56 2.39 10.34
CA GLU A 190 -16.15 2.32 8.94
C GLU A 190 -15.00 1.36 8.70
N PHE A 191 -13.98 1.37 9.56
CA PHE A 191 -12.93 0.35 9.56
C PHE A 191 -13.51 -1.07 9.68
N THR A 192 -14.55 -1.25 10.48
CA THR A 192 -15.20 -2.56 10.68
C THR A 192 -16.06 -2.96 9.49
N LEU A 193 -16.68 -2.00 8.80
CA LEU A 193 -17.53 -2.21 7.63
C LEU A 193 -16.72 -2.33 6.33
N GLY A 194 -15.49 -1.80 6.32
CA GLY A 194 -14.64 -1.73 5.13
C GLY A 194 -14.92 -0.51 4.26
N THR A 195 -15.63 0.49 4.78
CA THR A 195 -15.87 1.79 4.16
C THR A 195 -14.73 2.78 4.47
N PHE A 196 -14.86 4.04 4.05
CA PHE A 196 -13.79 5.02 4.07
C PHE A 196 -14.09 6.26 4.95
N PRO A 197 -13.38 6.45 6.09
CA PRO A 197 -13.56 7.58 7.02
C PRO A 197 -13.48 8.99 6.44
N ASN A 198 -12.99 9.12 5.22
CA ASN A 198 -12.82 10.38 4.54
C ASN A 198 -13.77 10.54 3.35
N ASN A 199 -14.73 9.63 3.17
CA ASN A 199 -15.64 9.60 2.04
C ASN A 199 -17.04 9.11 2.47
N PRO A 200 -18.04 10.00 2.53
CA PRO A 200 -19.34 9.70 3.12
C PRO A 200 -20.22 8.79 2.25
N ASP A 201 -19.78 8.41 1.05
CA ASP A 201 -20.49 7.61 0.04
C ASP A 201 -19.42 6.76 -0.66
N SER A 202 -19.14 5.58 -0.10
CA SER A 202 -17.96 4.78 -0.39
C SER A 202 -17.98 4.10 -1.77
N ASP A 203 -19.16 3.92 -2.36
CA ASP A 203 -19.36 3.31 -3.67
C ASP A 203 -19.89 4.27 -4.76
N ASP A 204 -20.07 5.54 -4.40
CA ASP A 204 -20.50 6.66 -5.26
C ASP A 204 -21.89 6.46 -5.89
N ASP A 205 -22.82 5.82 -5.19
CA ASP A 205 -24.17 5.54 -5.68
C ASP A 205 -25.20 6.65 -5.36
N GLY A 206 -24.85 7.54 -4.43
CA GLY A 206 -25.67 8.67 -3.97
C GLY A 206 -26.43 8.44 -2.67
N LEU A 207 -26.29 7.27 -2.02
CA LEU A 207 -26.56 7.05 -0.61
C LEU A 207 -25.28 7.26 0.18
N ILE A 208 -25.43 7.70 1.43
CA ILE A 208 -24.27 7.78 2.34
C ILE A 208 -24.16 6.46 3.10
N ASP A 209 -22.94 6.07 3.48
CA ASP A 209 -22.67 4.74 4.06
C ASP A 209 -23.55 4.47 5.29
N SER A 210 -23.73 5.48 6.15
CA SER A 210 -24.60 5.38 7.33
C SER A 210 -26.07 5.06 6.98
N VAL A 211 -26.57 5.57 5.85
CA VAL A 211 -27.93 5.31 5.36
C VAL A 211 -28.03 3.91 4.78
N GLU A 212 -27.01 3.46 4.08
CA GLU A 212 -26.96 2.10 3.52
C GLU A 212 -26.92 1.03 4.60
N VAL A 213 -26.13 1.26 5.65
CA VAL A 213 -26.11 0.40 6.85
C VAL A 213 -27.50 0.30 7.48
N ASP A 214 -28.24 1.42 7.56
CA ASP A 214 -29.62 1.46 8.08
C ASP A 214 -30.63 0.76 7.16
N LEU A 215 -30.42 0.84 5.84
CA LEU A 215 -31.24 0.19 4.81
C LEU A 215 -30.86 -1.27 4.57
N THR A 216 -29.75 -1.73 5.15
CA THR A 216 -29.14 -3.05 4.97
C THR A 216 -28.66 -3.36 3.55
N THR A 217 -28.41 -2.32 2.74
CA THR A 217 -27.62 -2.41 1.51
C THR A 217 -26.12 -2.50 1.88
N ASP A 218 -25.26 -2.79 0.91
CA ASP A 218 -23.82 -2.90 1.14
C ASP A 218 -23.14 -1.60 0.70
N PRO A 219 -22.56 -0.79 1.62
CA PRO A 219 -22.01 0.52 1.32
C PRO A 219 -20.75 0.51 0.42
N MET A 220 -20.30 -0.67 0.03
CA MET A 220 -19.23 -0.87 -0.93
C MET A 220 -19.75 -1.38 -2.29
N PHE A 221 -21.06 -1.40 -2.49
CA PHE A 221 -21.70 -2.05 -3.62
C PHE A 221 -22.99 -1.38 -4.08
N ASN A 222 -22.82 -0.56 -5.10
CA ASN A 222 -23.81 0.38 -5.62
C ASN A 222 -25.10 -0.17 -6.25
N ASP A 223 -25.30 -1.49 -6.32
CA ASP A 223 -26.47 -2.11 -6.98
C ASP A 223 -26.77 -3.45 -6.31
N THR A 224 -27.44 -3.40 -5.16
CA THR A 224 -27.62 -4.50 -4.23
C THR A 224 -28.25 -5.74 -4.87
N ASP A 225 -29.21 -5.59 -5.80
CA ASP A 225 -29.89 -6.71 -6.43
C ASP A 225 -29.43 -7.05 -7.86
N ASN A 226 -28.46 -6.29 -8.38
CA ASN A 226 -27.82 -6.46 -9.68
C ASN A 226 -28.82 -6.40 -10.85
N ASP A 227 -29.69 -5.38 -10.86
CA ASP A 227 -30.67 -5.17 -11.94
C ASP A 227 -30.37 -3.98 -12.87
N ASP A 228 -29.16 -3.40 -12.74
CA ASP A 228 -28.63 -2.25 -13.48
C ASP A 228 -29.18 -0.88 -13.00
N LEU A 229 -29.93 -0.82 -11.89
CA LEU A 229 -30.37 0.42 -11.25
C LEU A 229 -29.74 0.56 -9.85
N ILE A 230 -28.90 1.58 -9.66
CA ILE A 230 -28.18 1.76 -8.39
C ILE A 230 -29.10 2.11 -7.21
N ASP A 231 -28.74 1.67 -6.00
CA ASP A 231 -29.60 1.74 -4.80
C ASP A 231 -30.04 3.18 -4.51
N GLY A 232 -29.12 4.15 -4.61
CA GLY A 232 -29.42 5.57 -4.42
C GLY A 232 -30.47 6.11 -5.38
N LEU A 233 -30.48 5.63 -6.62
CA LEU A 233 -31.54 5.94 -7.57
C LEU A 233 -32.86 5.25 -7.20
N GLU A 234 -32.82 4.00 -6.77
CA GLU A 234 -34.02 3.28 -6.35
C GLU A 234 -34.73 3.98 -5.20
N ILE A 235 -33.99 4.34 -4.15
CA ILE A 235 -34.51 5.08 -3.01
C ILE A 235 -35.07 6.44 -3.45
N GLN A 236 -34.37 7.16 -4.34
CA GLN A 236 -34.84 8.45 -4.88
C GLN A 236 -36.21 8.33 -5.57
N TYR A 237 -36.46 7.24 -6.29
CA TYR A 237 -37.72 7.03 -7.02
C TYR A 237 -38.76 6.19 -6.26
N GLY A 238 -38.40 5.66 -5.09
CA GLY A 238 -39.25 4.83 -4.24
C GLY A 238 -39.40 3.39 -4.77
N CYS A 239 -38.35 2.87 -5.40
CA CYS A 239 -38.17 1.46 -5.73
C CYS A 239 -37.56 0.70 -4.52
N ASP A 240 -37.39 -0.61 -4.63
CA ASP A 240 -36.90 -1.50 -3.57
C ASP A 240 -35.56 -2.12 -3.99
N PRO A 241 -34.43 -1.76 -3.35
CA PRO A 241 -33.08 -2.18 -3.77
C PRO A 241 -32.75 -3.67 -3.62
N PHE A 242 -33.72 -4.46 -3.15
CA PHE A 242 -33.61 -5.91 -3.03
C PHE A 242 -34.48 -6.67 -4.05
N SER A 243 -35.09 -5.95 -4.98
CA SER A 243 -36.07 -6.49 -5.91
C SER A 243 -35.72 -6.16 -7.35
N ASN A 244 -35.14 -7.17 -8.03
CA ASN A 244 -34.81 -7.17 -9.46
C ASN A 244 -36.08 -7.04 -10.33
N ASP A 245 -36.71 -5.88 -10.25
CA ASP A 245 -37.87 -5.48 -11.00
C ASP A 245 -37.39 -4.52 -12.06
N THR A 246 -37.33 -5.02 -13.29
CA THR A 246 -36.93 -4.19 -14.41
C THR A 246 -37.87 -2.98 -14.45
N ASP A 247 -37.30 -1.84 -14.10
CA ASP A 247 -37.71 -0.46 -13.96
C ASP A 247 -38.57 0.08 -15.13
N MET A 248 -39.67 -0.61 -15.43
CA MET A 248 -40.73 -0.14 -16.32
C MET A 248 -41.26 1.23 -15.86
N ILE A 249 -41.03 1.59 -14.59
CA ILE A 249 -41.33 2.90 -14.00
C ILE A 249 -40.33 3.98 -14.43
N TYR A 250 -39.03 3.70 -14.61
CA TYR A 250 -38.03 4.67 -15.07
C TYR A 250 -38.30 5.13 -16.51
N PHE A 251 -38.59 4.17 -17.39
CA PHE A 251 -38.96 4.47 -18.78
C PHE A 251 -40.27 5.29 -18.85
N LEU A 252 -41.26 4.98 -18.00
CA LEU A 252 -42.55 5.68 -18.00
C LEU A 252 -42.50 7.05 -17.29
N ARG A 253 -41.72 7.21 -16.21
CA ARG A 253 -41.58 8.49 -15.50
C ARG A 253 -40.72 9.50 -16.25
N SER A 254 -39.61 9.06 -16.86
CA SER A 254 -38.80 9.92 -17.74
C SER A 254 -39.61 10.44 -18.93
N LEU A 255 -40.42 9.57 -19.57
CA LEU A 255 -41.38 9.97 -20.60
C LEU A 255 -42.46 10.92 -20.06
N SER A 256 -42.96 10.71 -18.84
CA SER A 256 -43.98 11.58 -18.24
C SER A 256 -43.46 13.00 -17.99
N ASN A 257 -42.22 13.15 -17.53
CA ASN A 257 -41.57 14.44 -17.33
C ASN A 257 -41.26 15.15 -18.65
N LEU A 258 -40.86 14.39 -19.68
CA LEU A 258 -40.67 14.93 -21.04
C LEU A 258 -42.00 15.45 -21.63
N VAL A 259 -43.07 14.67 -21.50
CA VAL A 259 -44.42 15.04 -21.99
C VAL A 259 -44.99 16.24 -21.22
N PHE A 260 -44.68 16.39 -19.92
CA PHE A 260 -45.11 17.55 -19.14
C PHE A 260 -44.36 18.83 -19.56
N GLN A 261 -43.06 18.73 -19.86
CA GLN A 261 -42.29 19.88 -20.36
C GLN A 261 -42.70 20.30 -21.77
N GLU A 262 -42.97 19.36 -22.68
CA GLU A 262 -43.48 19.69 -24.02
C GLU A 262 -44.88 20.34 -23.97
N LYS A 263 -45.79 19.82 -23.14
CA LYS A 263 -47.13 20.43 -22.97
C LYS A 263 -47.09 21.84 -22.38
N ASN A 264 -46.09 22.17 -21.56
CA ASN A 264 -45.93 23.51 -21.02
C ASN A 264 -45.31 24.49 -22.05
N LYS A 265 -44.38 24.03 -22.91
CA LYS A 265 -43.88 24.82 -24.04
C LYS A 265 -44.97 25.15 -25.05
N ASP A 266 -45.84 24.20 -25.37
CA ASP A 266 -46.95 24.43 -26.30
C ASP A 266 -48.03 25.36 -25.72
N ARG A 267 -48.19 25.40 -24.39
CA ARG A 267 -49.10 26.35 -23.72
C ARG A 267 -48.57 27.79 -23.71
N GLU A 268 -47.26 28.01 -23.69
CA GLU A 268 -46.69 29.36 -23.76
C GLU A 268 -46.74 29.96 -25.18
N LEU A 269 -46.73 29.12 -26.23
CA LEU A 269 -46.87 29.54 -27.63
C LEU A 269 -48.31 29.88 -28.08
N LEU A 270 -49.32 29.53 -27.29
CA LEU A 270 -50.73 29.81 -27.59
C LEU A 270 -51.27 31.08 -26.88
N VAL A 271 -50.45 31.75 -26.07
CA VAL A 271 -50.83 32.95 -25.29
C VAL A 271 -49.97 34.18 -25.63
N SER A 272 -49.07 34.09 -26.62
CA SER A 272 -48.27 35.20 -27.14
C SER A 272 -48.86 35.86 -28.39
#